data_AF-A0A3M2F868-F1
#
_entry.id   AF-A0A3M2F868-F1
#
_cell.length_a   1.000
_cell.length_b   1.000
_cell.length_c   1.000
_cell.angle_alpha   90.00
_cell.angle_beta   90.00
_cell.angle_gamma   90.00
#
_symmetry.space_group_name_H-M   'P 1'
#
loop_
_entity.id
_entity.type
_entity.pdbx_description
1 polymer ?
#
loop_
_entity_poly.entity_id
_entity_poly.type
_entity_poly.pdbx_seq_one_letter_code
_entity_poly.pdbx_strand_id
1 'polypeptide(L)'
;MKRKWIDKEEGTMSEQNCRCEGADAIRDIVVFICGFAAGAMVALLYAPKSGEETRRELAEKYDDLRDQARDLGEDLLDKVEEARELLSRQIESGTALVGEKRQAILEGITALQAKINVAKSRWAGTEKEQ
;
A
#
# COMPACT_ATOMS: atom_id res chain seq x y z
N MET A 1 -16.52 47.73 -9.42
CA MET A 1 -15.18 47.51 -8.83
C MET A 1 -15.37 47.18 -7.35
N LYS A 2 -14.72 46.12 -6.85
CA LYS A 2 -14.67 45.62 -5.47
C LYS A 2 -15.65 44.48 -5.06
N ARG A 3 -15.19 43.26 -5.38
CA ARG A 3 -15.08 42.06 -4.52
C ARG A 3 -16.37 41.39 -4.03
N LYS A 4 -16.88 40.49 -4.87
CA LYS A 4 -17.65 39.30 -4.50
C LYS A 4 -16.65 38.14 -4.41
N TRP A 5 -16.21 37.79 -3.20
CA TRP A 5 -15.30 36.68 -2.95
C TRP A 5 -15.71 35.99 -1.65
N ILE A 6 -15.60 34.66 -1.65
CA ILE A 6 -15.97 33.73 -0.59
C ILE A 6 -17.44 33.29 -0.71
N ASP A 7 -17.74 32.73 -1.88
CA ASP A 7 -18.45 31.46 -1.92
C ASP A 7 -17.34 30.40 -1.95
N LYS A 8 -17.23 29.61 -0.88
CA LYS A 8 -16.38 28.41 -0.85
C LYS A 8 -17.23 27.29 -0.29
N GLU A 9 -18.23 26.91 -1.09
CA GLU A 9 -18.73 25.54 -1.12
C GLU A 9 -17.57 24.61 -1.47
N GLU A 10 -17.21 23.75 -0.53
CA GLU A 10 -16.68 22.43 -0.87
C GLU A 10 -16.99 21.51 0.30
N GLY A 11 -18.17 20.90 0.19
CA GLY A 11 -18.50 19.70 0.92
C GLY A 11 -17.48 18.62 0.59
N THR A 12 -16.73 18.18 1.58
CA THR A 12 -16.16 16.84 1.58
C THR A 12 -17.18 15.93 2.24
N MET A 13 -18.25 15.69 1.49
CA MET A 13 -19.05 14.49 1.63
C MET A 13 -18.16 13.34 1.16
N SER A 14 -17.41 12.75 2.09
CA SER A 14 -16.84 11.42 1.91
C SER A 14 -17.46 10.50 2.93
N GLU A 15 -18.72 10.19 2.65
CA GLU A 15 -19.33 8.90 2.92
C GLU A 15 -18.43 7.84 2.24
N GLN A 16 -17.53 7.24 3.02
CA GLN A 16 -16.95 5.93 2.69
C GLN A 16 -17.88 4.92 3.37
N ASN A 17 -19.09 4.73 2.82
CA ASN A 17 -19.43 3.79 1.76
C ASN A 17 -19.11 2.35 2.16
N CYS A 18 -20.12 1.69 2.74
CA CYS A 18 -20.31 0.25 2.67
C CYS A 18 -19.96 -0.27 1.27
N ARG A 19 -19.08 -1.28 1.16
CA ARG A 19 -19.19 -2.30 0.11
C ARG A 19 -18.30 -3.52 0.38
N CYS A 20 -18.98 -4.58 0.82
CA CYS A 20 -18.80 -6.00 0.50
C CYS A 20 -17.37 -6.53 0.21
N GLU A 21 -16.82 -7.18 1.24
CA GLU A 21 -16.39 -8.60 1.33
C GLU A 21 -15.80 -9.24 0.05
N GLY A 22 -14.52 -8.96 -0.26
CA GLY A 22 -13.75 -9.84 -1.15
C GLY A 22 -12.50 -9.23 -1.81
N ALA A 23 -12.39 -7.91 -1.90
CA ALA A 23 -11.19 -7.23 -2.43
C ALA A 23 -10.30 -6.63 -1.33
N ASP A 24 -10.70 -6.77 -0.08
CA ASP A 24 -10.08 -6.12 1.07
C ASP A 24 -8.78 -6.83 1.47
N ALA A 25 -8.68 -8.15 1.33
CA ALA A 25 -7.50 -8.90 1.74
C ALA A 25 -6.19 -8.46 1.05
N ILE A 26 -6.20 -8.27 -0.28
CA ILE A 26 -4.98 -7.83 -1.00
C ILE A 26 -4.64 -6.38 -0.64
N ARG A 27 -5.65 -5.50 -0.52
CA ARG A 27 -5.43 -4.10 -0.11
C ARG A 27 -4.85 -4.05 1.30
N ASP A 28 -5.40 -4.83 2.21
CA ASP A 28 -5.01 -4.83 3.61
C ASP A 28 -3.60 -5.43 3.78
N ILE A 29 -3.25 -6.48 3.03
CA ILE A 29 -1.88 -7.02 2.97
C ILE A 29 -0.90 -5.97 2.42
N VAL A 30 -1.24 -5.28 1.33
CA VAL A 30 -0.38 -4.24 0.75
C VAL A 30 -0.18 -3.08 1.72
N VAL A 31 -1.25 -2.62 2.38
CA VAL A 31 -1.20 -1.57 3.39
C VAL A 31 -0.37 -2.01 4.60
N PHE A 32 -0.50 -3.27 5.03
CA PHE A 32 0.31 -3.84 6.11
C PHE A 32 1.80 -3.88 5.75
N ILE A 33 2.17 -4.37 4.57
CA ILE A 33 3.57 -4.44 4.12
C ILE A 33 4.16 -3.04 3.99
N CYS A 34 3.42 -2.09 3.40
CA CYS A 34 3.85 -0.69 3.32
C CYS A 34 4.02 -0.06 4.70
N GLY A 35 3.09 -0.30 5.62
CA GLY A 35 3.18 0.16 7.01
C GLY A 35 4.35 -0.45 7.76
N PHE A 36 4.59 -1.76 7.61
CA PHE A 36 5.71 -2.47 8.20
C PHE A 36 7.06 -1.94 7.68
N ALA A 37 7.20 -1.76 6.37
CA ALA A 37 8.42 -1.24 5.76
C ALA A 37 8.72 0.20 6.22
N ALA A 38 7.71 1.06 6.26
CA ALA A 38 7.84 2.42 6.77
C ALA A 38 8.20 2.42 8.27
N GLY A 39 7.53 1.57 9.08
CA GLY A 39 7.80 1.41 10.50
C GLY A 39 9.21 0.90 10.78
N ALA A 40 9.69 -0.09 10.02
CA ALA A 40 11.05 -0.63 10.13
C ALA A 40 12.11 0.41 9.77
N MET A 41 11.90 1.20 8.71
CA MET A 41 12.80 2.30 8.36
C MET A 41 12.88 3.35 9.47
N VAL A 42 11.75 3.74 10.04
CA VAL A 42 11.69 4.70 11.15
C VAL A 42 12.33 4.11 12.42
N ALA A 43 12.06 2.84 12.74
CA ALA A 43 12.64 2.17 13.91
C ALA A 43 14.16 2.03 13.79
N LEU A 44 14.67 1.68 12.60
CA LEU A 44 16.11 1.62 12.32
C LEU A 44 16.77 3.00 12.42
N LEU A 45 16.09 4.06 11.95
CA LEU A 45 16.55 5.44 12.03
C LEU A 45 16.49 6.00 13.46
N TYR A 46 15.53 5.55 14.26
CA TYR A 46 15.34 6.00 15.64
C TYR A 46 16.22 5.24 16.64
N ALA A 47 16.54 3.98 16.35
CA ALA A 47 17.46 3.16 17.13
C ALA A 47 18.79 2.84 16.39
N PRO A 48 19.60 3.83 16.00
CA PRO A 48 21.00 3.58 15.69
C PRO A 48 21.84 3.79 16.95
N LYS A 49 22.56 2.74 17.37
CA LYS A 49 23.60 2.64 18.44
C LYS A 49 23.06 2.12 19.79
N SER A 50 23.73 1.21 20.51
CA SER A 50 25.17 1.00 20.74
C SER A 50 25.73 -0.32 20.16
N GLY A 51 26.97 -0.29 19.67
CA GLY A 51 27.52 -1.29 18.75
C GLY A 51 28.45 -2.34 19.35
N GLU A 52 28.55 -2.47 20.68
CA GLU A 52 29.48 -3.42 21.30
C GLU A 52 28.77 -4.47 22.17
N GLU A 53 27.98 -4.08 23.17
CA GLU A 53 27.14 -5.02 23.94
C GLU A 53 26.03 -5.62 23.06
N THR A 54 25.32 -4.78 22.31
CA THR A 54 24.24 -5.24 21.43
C THR A 54 24.77 -6.13 20.31
N ARG A 55 25.98 -5.96 19.79
CA ARG A 55 26.50 -6.93 18.79
C ARG A 55 26.80 -8.29 19.39
N ARG A 56 27.25 -8.34 20.63
CA ARG A 56 27.61 -9.60 21.30
C ARG A 56 26.37 -10.36 21.73
N GLU A 57 25.41 -9.68 22.35
CA GLU A 57 24.10 -10.25 22.70
C GLU A 57 23.26 -10.56 21.46
N LEU A 58 23.31 -9.71 20.44
CA LEU A 58 22.63 -9.99 19.18
C LEU A 58 23.32 -11.16 18.50
N ALA A 59 24.66 -11.27 18.43
CA ALA A 59 25.29 -12.44 17.80
C ALA A 59 24.86 -13.78 18.43
N GLU A 60 24.83 -13.88 19.76
CA GLU A 60 24.33 -15.08 20.45
C GLU A 60 22.84 -15.31 20.18
N LYS A 61 21.99 -14.30 20.37
CA LYS A 61 20.55 -14.45 20.15
C LYS A 61 20.17 -14.61 18.69
N TYR A 62 20.97 -14.08 17.77
CA TYR A 62 20.73 -14.07 16.32
C TYR A 62 21.05 -15.43 15.72
N ASP A 63 22.02 -16.17 16.25
CA ASP A 63 22.25 -17.55 15.83
C ASP A 63 21.05 -18.43 16.24
N ASP A 64 20.59 -18.29 17.49
CA ASP A 64 19.40 -18.98 18.02
C ASP A 64 18.11 -18.61 17.24
N LEU A 65 17.92 -17.32 16.97
CA LEU A 65 16.81 -16.80 16.15
C LEU A 65 16.90 -17.24 14.70
N ARG A 66 18.11 -17.36 14.14
CA ARG A 66 18.33 -17.76 12.75
C ARG A 66 18.03 -19.24 12.56
N ASP A 67 18.42 -20.09 13.50
CA ASP A 67 18.11 -21.51 13.43
C ASP A 67 16.60 -21.74 13.65
N GLN A 68 15.98 -21.08 14.63
CA GLN A 68 14.51 -21.11 14.77
C GLN A 68 13.78 -20.54 13.55
N ALA A 69 14.29 -19.48 12.92
CA ALA A 69 13.70 -18.89 11.72
C ALA A 69 13.90 -19.78 10.47
N ARG A 70 14.94 -20.61 10.44
CA ARG A 70 15.13 -21.61 9.39
C ARG A 70 14.12 -22.72 9.51
N ASP A 71 13.99 -23.31 10.70
CA ASP A 71 13.00 -24.36 10.96
C ASP A 71 11.58 -23.85 10.66
N LEU A 72 11.22 -22.66 11.15
CA LEU A 72 9.93 -22.04 10.82
C LEU A 72 9.78 -21.71 9.33
N GLY A 73 10.87 -21.36 8.66
CA GLY A 73 10.88 -21.00 7.25
C GLY A 73 10.62 -22.19 6.34
N GLU A 74 11.21 -23.35 6.67
CA GLU A 74 10.94 -24.62 6.00
C GLU A 74 9.47 -25.04 6.20
N ASP A 75 8.97 -25.00 7.44
CA ASP A 75 7.55 -25.26 7.74
C ASP A 75 6.59 -24.28 7.04
N LEU A 76 6.99 -23.01 6.89
CA LEU A 76 6.20 -22.02 6.16
C LEU A 76 6.20 -22.28 4.66
N LEU A 77 7.34 -22.67 4.07
CA LEU A 77 7.45 -22.93 2.64
C LEU A 77 6.55 -24.10 2.23
N ASP A 78 6.57 -25.19 3.00
CA ASP A 78 5.69 -26.34 2.78
C ASP A 78 4.21 -25.95 2.87
N LYS A 79 3.83 -25.16 3.89
CA LYS A 79 2.44 -24.65 4.03
C LYS A 79 2.05 -23.64 2.96
N VAL A 80 2.99 -22.86 2.46
CA VAL A 80 2.76 -21.90 1.37
C VAL A 80 2.51 -22.65 0.07
N GLU A 81 3.21 -23.75 -0.19
CA GLU A 81 3.02 -24.57 -1.38
C GLU A 81 1.63 -25.24 -1.38
N GLU A 82 1.21 -25.82 -0.25
CA GLU A 82 -0.16 -26.33 -0.05
C GLU A 82 -1.22 -25.23 -0.20
N ALA A 83 -0.97 -24.04 0.39
CA ALA A 83 -1.86 -22.90 0.24
C ALA A 83 -1.94 -22.43 -1.22
N ARG A 84 -0.83 -22.47 -1.97
CA ARG A 84 -0.76 -22.06 -3.38
C ARG A 84 -1.65 -22.93 -4.27
N GLU A 85 -1.70 -24.23 -4.02
CA GLU A 85 -2.60 -25.16 -4.72
C GLU A 85 -4.09 -24.93 -4.40
N LEU A 86 -4.41 -24.54 -3.16
CA LEU A 86 -5.77 -24.16 -2.79
C LEU A 86 -6.17 -22.78 -3.35
N LEU A 87 -5.22 -21.84 -3.39
CA LEU A 87 -5.40 -20.50 -3.97
C LEU A 87 -5.63 -20.56 -5.48
N SER A 88 -4.91 -21.40 -6.22
CA SER A 88 -5.08 -21.50 -7.68
C SER A 88 -6.49 -21.98 -8.06
N ARG A 89 -7.15 -22.83 -7.25
CA ARG A 89 -8.56 -23.20 -7.44
C ARG A 89 -9.56 -22.10 -7.08
N GLN A 90 -9.22 -21.19 -6.16
CA GLN A 90 -10.06 -20.05 -5.74
C GLN A 90 -9.86 -18.79 -6.62
N ILE A 91 -8.75 -18.69 -7.35
CA ILE A 91 -8.49 -17.54 -8.25
C ILE A 91 -9.47 -17.50 -9.43
N GLU A 92 -9.99 -18.65 -9.88
CA GLU A 92 -10.96 -18.72 -10.97
C GLU A 92 -12.27 -17.99 -10.63
N SER A 93 -12.75 -18.08 -9.37
CA SER A 93 -13.91 -17.30 -8.89
C SER A 93 -13.55 -15.83 -8.56
N GLY A 94 -12.28 -15.54 -8.28
CA GLY A 94 -11.79 -14.17 -8.07
C GLY A 94 -11.77 -13.32 -9.34
N THR A 95 -11.59 -13.92 -10.51
CA THR A 95 -11.57 -13.17 -11.79
C THR A 95 -12.91 -12.51 -12.14
N ALA A 96 -14.04 -13.09 -11.69
CA ALA A 96 -15.38 -12.51 -11.87
C ALA A 96 -15.55 -11.20 -11.06
N LEU A 97 -14.97 -11.11 -9.86
CA LEU A 97 -15.01 -9.90 -9.02
C LEU A 97 -14.08 -8.79 -9.55
N VAL A 98 -12.97 -9.17 -10.18
CA VAL A 98 -12.06 -8.22 -10.86
C VAL A 98 -12.76 -7.54 -12.03
N GLY A 99 -13.65 -8.24 -12.75
CA GLY A 99 -14.42 -7.68 -13.86
C GLY A 99 -15.30 -6.49 -13.47
N GLU A 100 -15.95 -6.55 -12.30
CA GLU A 100 -16.81 -5.47 -11.80
C GLU A 100 -15.99 -4.27 -11.29
N LYS A 101 -14.90 -4.53 -10.53
CA LYS A 101 -14.06 -3.46 -9.97
C LYS A 101 -13.15 -2.80 -11.00
N ARG A 102 -12.79 -3.51 -12.08
CA ARG A 102 -11.99 -2.96 -13.19
C ARG A 102 -12.70 -1.77 -13.84
N GLN A 103 -14.02 -1.78 -13.92
CA GLN A 103 -14.77 -0.68 -14.52
C GLN A 103 -14.68 0.59 -13.68
N ALA A 104 -14.85 0.49 -12.36
CA ALA A 104 -14.68 1.62 -11.44
C ALA A 104 -13.23 2.14 -11.40
N ILE A 105 -12.24 1.25 -11.51
CA ILE A 105 -10.81 1.65 -11.56
C ILE A 105 -10.50 2.40 -12.86
N LEU A 106 -11.02 1.93 -14.00
CA LEU A 106 -10.83 2.59 -15.28
C LEU A 106 -11.44 4.00 -15.29
N GLU A 107 -12.63 4.17 -14.72
CA GLU A 107 -13.27 5.49 -14.58
C GLU A 107 -12.50 6.41 -13.63
N GLY A 108 -12.01 5.89 -12.51
CA GLY A 108 -11.17 6.65 -11.58
C GLY A 108 -9.87 7.15 -12.23
N ILE A 109 -9.24 6.30 -13.05
CA ILE A 109 -7.99 6.64 -13.76
C ILE A 109 -8.24 7.68 -14.85
N THR A 110 -9.35 7.61 -15.60
CA THR A 110 -9.67 8.60 -16.64
C THR A 110 -10.06 9.95 -16.05
N ALA A 111 -10.83 9.96 -14.96
CA ALA A 111 -11.15 11.18 -14.22
C ALA A 111 -9.89 11.84 -13.64
N LEU A 112 -8.93 11.04 -13.17
CA LEU A 112 -7.63 11.52 -12.71
C LEU A 112 -6.81 12.12 -13.84
N GLN A 113 -6.75 11.47 -15.01
CA GLN A 113 -6.05 12.00 -16.18
C GLN A 113 -6.64 13.32 -16.67
N ALA A 114 -7.96 13.49 -16.64
CA ALA A 114 -8.60 14.76 -17.00
C ALA A 114 -8.15 15.90 -16.08
N LYS A 115 -8.13 15.66 -14.76
CA LYS A 115 -7.65 16.65 -13.77
C LYS A 115 -6.17 16.95 -13.93
N ILE A 116 -5.35 15.93 -14.21
CA ILE A 116 -3.91 16.10 -14.49
C ILE A 116 -3.71 16.95 -15.75
N ASN A 117 -4.47 16.73 -16.82
CA ASN A 117 -4.33 17.51 -18.06
C ASN A 117 -4.75 18.98 -17.88
N VAL A 118 -5.79 19.26 -17.09
CA VAL A 118 -6.21 20.62 -16.75
C VAL A 118 -5.16 21.33 -15.88
N ALA A 119 -4.58 20.62 -14.91
CA ALA A 119 -3.45 21.16 -14.16
C ALA A 119 -2.26 21.42 -15.09
N LYS A 120 -1.90 20.45 -15.93
CA LYS A 120 -0.76 20.52 -16.85
C LYS A 120 -0.87 21.70 -17.81
N SER A 121 -2.05 22.00 -18.36
CA SER A 121 -2.24 23.17 -19.22
C SER A 121 -2.15 24.49 -18.45
N ARG A 122 -2.55 24.51 -17.17
CA ARG A 122 -2.41 25.68 -16.29
C ARG A 122 -0.95 26.00 -15.95
N TRP A 123 -0.11 24.97 -15.75
CA TRP A 123 1.33 25.15 -15.50
C TRP A 123 2.14 25.36 -16.81
N ALA A 124 1.72 24.79 -17.93
CA ALA A 124 2.39 25.00 -19.23
C ALA A 124 2.22 26.43 -19.78
N GLY A 125 1.19 27.17 -19.31
CA GLY A 125 1.00 28.58 -19.66
C GLY A 125 1.95 29.53 -18.93
N THR A 126 2.50 29.15 -17.78
CA THR A 126 3.39 30.00 -16.97
C THR A 126 4.87 29.87 -17.33
N GLU A 127 5.23 28.98 -18.26
CA GLU A 127 6.63 28.70 -18.63
C GLU A 127 7.03 29.31 -19.99
N LYS A 128 6.13 30.01 -20.69
CA LYS A 128 6.41 30.65 -21.99
C LYS A 128 6.56 32.19 -21.94
N GLU A 129 6.62 32.77 -20.74
CA GLU A 129 6.78 34.22 -20.54
C GLU A 129 8.01 34.55 -19.67
N GLN A 130 9.11 33.81 -19.89
CA GLN A 130 10.48 34.15 -19.49
C GLN A 130 11.42 33.94 -20.69
#